data_AF-A0A9D3MMN5-F1
#
_entry.id   AF-A0A9D3MMN5-F1
#
_cell.length_a   1.000
_cell.length_b   1.000
_cell.length_c   1.000
_cell.angle_alpha   90.00
_cell.angle_beta   90.00
_cell.angle_gamma   90.00
#
_symmetry.space_group_name_H-M   'P 1'
#
loop_
_entity.id
_entity.type
_entity.pdbx_description
1 polymer ?
#
loop_
_entity_poly.entity_id
_entity_poly.type
_entity_poly.pdbx_seq_one_letter_code
_entity_poly.pdbx_strand_id
1 'polypeptide(L)'
;MAGPAKPPHRGVVSWLLVLLLSRLPRLALAASKDIVCEPITVPMCKGIGYNLTYMPNQFNHDTQDEVGLEVHQFWPLVRIHCSPDLLFFLCSMYTPICLPDYKKPLPPAARCASGRSAAARPS
;
A
#
# COMPACT_ATOMS: atom_id res chain seq x y z
N MET A 1 63.97 27.60 -27.85
CA MET A 1 62.68 28.32 -27.69
C MET A 1 61.57 27.27 -27.72
N ALA A 2 61.07 26.84 -26.56
CA ALA A 2 59.93 25.93 -26.45
C ALA A 2 58.72 26.78 -26.02
N GLY A 3 57.73 26.90 -26.90
CA GLY A 3 56.47 27.58 -26.58
C GLY A 3 55.59 26.72 -25.64
N PRO A 4 54.63 27.32 -24.94
CA PRO A 4 53.74 26.59 -24.03
C PRO A 4 52.85 25.61 -24.81
N ALA A 5 52.85 24.34 -24.38
CA ALA A 5 52.02 23.29 -24.93
C ALA A 5 50.52 23.55 -24.62
N LYS A 6 49.68 23.51 -25.66
CA LYS A 6 48.22 23.69 -25.56
C LYS A 6 47.58 22.45 -24.89
N PRO A 7 46.70 22.60 -23.89
CA PRO A 7 46.13 21.46 -23.17
C PRO A 7 45.19 20.62 -24.07
N PRO A 8 45.10 19.31 -23.84
CA PRO A 8 44.31 18.41 -24.67
C PRO A 8 42.81 18.66 -24.45
N HIS A 9 42.12 19.13 -25.49
CA HIS A 9 40.66 19.35 -25.58
C HIS A 9 39.80 18.10 -25.32
N ARG A 10 40.43 16.94 -25.09
CA ARG A 10 39.83 15.61 -25.06
C ARG A 10 39.22 15.24 -23.70
N GLY A 11 39.57 15.98 -22.63
CA GLY A 11 39.03 15.75 -21.29
C GLY A 11 37.66 16.38 -21.05
N VAL A 12 37.42 17.59 -21.56
CA VAL A 12 36.24 18.40 -21.20
C VAL A 12 34.93 17.78 -21.69
N VAL A 13 34.92 17.22 -22.90
CA VAL A 13 33.76 16.53 -23.47
C VAL A 13 33.38 15.28 -22.67
N SER A 14 34.39 14.56 -22.17
CA SER A 14 34.19 13.36 -21.35
C SER A 14 33.55 13.69 -20.00
N TRP A 15 33.98 14.77 -19.35
CA TRP A 15 33.41 15.21 -18.08
C TRP A 15 31.97 15.72 -18.23
N LEU A 16 31.65 16.44 -19.32
CA LEU A 16 30.29 16.88 -19.63
C LEU A 16 29.33 15.69 -19.85
N LEU A 17 29.78 14.63 -20.52
CA LEU A 17 28.97 13.43 -20.74
C LEU A 17 28.69 12.67 -19.45
N VAL A 18 29.70 12.53 -18.58
CA VAL A 18 29.56 11.88 -17.26
C VAL A 18 28.62 12.67 -16.34
N LEU A 19 28.71 14.01 -16.35
CA LEU A 19 27.81 14.89 -15.61
C LEU A 19 26.37 14.89 -16.16
N LEU A 20 26.18 14.68 -17.47
CA LEU A 20 24.84 14.50 -18.05
C LEU A 20 24.22 13.15 -17.63
N LEU A 21 25.00 12.08 -17.64
CA LEU A 21 24.54 10.73 -17.29
C LEU A 21 24.23 10.58 -15.79
N SER A 22 24.92 11.31 -14.91
CA SER A 22 24.66 11.30 -13.46
C SER A 22 23.41 12.09 -13.05
N ARG A 23 22.85 12.90 -13.95
CA ARG A 23 21.60 13.65 -13.73
C ARG A 23 20.35 12.97 -14.30
N LEU A 24 20.46 11.78 -14.91
CA LEU A 24 19.27 11.02 -15.27
C LEU A 24 18.55 10.59 -13.97
N PRO A 25 17.27 10.95 -13.78
CA PRO A 25 16.50 10.42 -12.68
C PRO A 25 16.53 8.89 -12.76
N ARG A 26 16.83 8.21 -11.65
CA ARG A 26 16.53 6.77 -11.56
C ARG A 26 15.03 6.66 -11.74
N LEU A 27 14.57 6.11 -12.87
CA LEU A 27 13.22 5.59 -12.97
C LEU A 27 13.16 4.43 -11.97
N ALA A 28 12.76 4.75 -10.73
CA ALA A 28 12.29 3.74 -9.82
C ALA A 28 11.00 3.22 -10.45
N LEU A 29 11.10 2.10 -11.16
CA LEU A 29 9.94 1.36 -11.60
C LEU A 29 9.24 0.94 -10.31
N ALA A 30 8.16 1.64 -9.97
CA ALA A 30 7.27 1.23 -8.89
C ALA A 30 6.66 -0.11 -9.34
N ALA A 31 7.32 -1.21 -8.97
CA ALA A 31 6.77 -2.54 -9.16
C ALA A 31 5.52 -2.61 -8.29
N SER A 32 4.34 -2.60 -8.90
CA SER A 32 3.11 -2.86 -8.16
C SER A 32 3.18 -4.32 -7.71
N LYS A 33 3.43 -4.54 -6.42
CA LYS A 33 3.31 -5.88 -5.83
C LYS A 33 1.86 -6.32 -6.01
N ASP A 34 1.65 -7.47 -6.65
CA ASP A 34 0.31 -8.04 -6.79
C ASP A 34 -0.30 -8.25 -5.40
N ILE A 35 -1.58 -7.90 -5.25
CA ILE A 35 -2.33 -8.20 -4.03
C ILE A 35 -2.49 -9.72 -3.92
N VAL A 36 -1.97 -10.28 -2.83
CA VAL A 36 -2.15 -11.70 -2.48
C VAL A 36 -3.09 -11.77 -1.28
N CYS A 37 -4.21 -12.48 -1.45
CA CYS A 37 -5.15 -12.69 -0.35
C CYS A 37 -4.61 -13.74 0.62
N GLU A 38 -4.79 -13.48 1.90
CA GLU A 38 -4.46 -14.39 3.00
C GLU A 38 -5.60 -14.46 4.03
N PRO A 39 -5.78 -15.58 4.74
CA PRO A 39 -6.77 -15.69 5.80
C PRO A 39 -6.54 -14.70 6.93
N ILE A 40 -7.62 -14.15 7.50
CA ILE A 40 -7.53 -13.28 8.67
C ILE A 40 -7.11 -14.10 9.90
N THR A 41 -5.98 -13.75 10.49
CA THR A 41 -5.43 -14.34 11.71
C THR A 41 -5.66 -13.45 12.93
N VAL A 42 -5.85 -12.14 12.76
CA VAL A 42 -6.12 -11.17 13.83
C VAL A 42 -7.38 -11.57 14.63
N PRO A 43 -7.27 -11.93 15.92
CA PRO A 43 -8.36 -12.56 16.66
C PRO A 43 -9.67 -11.76 16.69
N MET A 44 -9.60 -10.44 16.89
CA MET A 44 -10.81 -9.60 16.97
C MET A 44 -11.49 -9.37 15.62
N CYS A 45 -10.79 -9.59 14.50
CA CYS A 45 -11.31 -9.37 13.15
C CYS A 45 -11.81 -10.65 12.47
N LYS A 46 -11.87 -11.78 13.19
CA LYS A 46 -12.45 -13.03 12.67
C LYS A 46 -13.97 -13.02 12.74
N GLY A 47 -14.63 -13.56 11.73
CA GLY A 47 -16.08 -13.82 11.74
C GLY A 47 -16.96 -12.57 11.61
N ILE A 48 -16.41 -11.46 11.12
CA ILE A 48 -17.13 -10.17 11.02
C ILE A 48 -17.83 -9.95 9.67
N GLY A 49 -17.87 -10.97 8.80
CA GLY A 49 -18.51 -10.91 7.48
C GLY A 49 -17.57 -11.13 6.29
N TYR A 50 -16.27 -11.25 6.51
CA TYR A 50 -15.29 -11.67 5.50
C TYR A 50 -14.10 -12.35 6.18
N ASN A 51 -13.35 -13.15 5.43
CA ASN A 51 -12.30 -14.03 5.97
C ASN A 51 -10.92 -13.85 5.33
N LEU A 52 -10.82 -13.05 4.27
CA LEU A 52 -9.59 -12.82 3.53
C LEU A 52 -9.20 -11.35 3.59
N THR A 53 -7.92 -11.10 3.85
CA THR A 53 -7.28 -9.80 3.84
C THR A 53 -6.06 -9.83 2.91
N TYR A 54 -5.45 -8.69 2.68
CA TYR A 54 -4.12 -8.61 2.07
C TYR A 54 -3.22 -7.67 2.87
N MET A 55 -1.92 -7.80 2.64
CA MET A 55 -0.88 -6.90 3.16
C MET A 55 -0.01 -6.34 2.03
N PRO A 56 0.58 -5.14 2.19
CA PRO A 56 0.41 -4.24 3.33
C PRO A 56 -0.95 -3.54 3.34
N ASN A 57 -1.43 -3.12 4.51
CA ASN A 57 -2.63 -2.28 4.62
C ASN A 57 -2.28 -0.78 4.45
N GLN A 58 -3.28 0.09 4.50
CA GLN A 58 -3.12 1.55 4.32
C GLN A 58 -2.29 2.24 5.42
N PHE A 59 -2.03 1.54 6.53
CA PHE A 59 -1.19 2.01 7.63
C PHE A 59 0.24 1.45 7.54
N ASN A 60 0.57 0.80 6.42
CA ASN A 60 1.90 0.27 6.15
C ASN A 60 2.32 -0.88 7.08
N HIS A 61 1.35 -1.57 7.69
CA HIS A 61 1.60 -2.85 8.35
C HIS A 61 1.89 -3.91 7.30
N ASP A 62 3.03 -4.58 7.42
CA ASP A 62 3.44 -5.62 6.48
C ASP A 62 2.91 -7.00 6.91
N THR A 63 2.53 -7.15 8.18
CA THR A 63 2.06 -8.41 8.76
C THR A 63 0.79 -8.24 9.60
N GLN A 64 -0.01 -9.30 9.69
CA GLN A 64 -1.19 -9.30 10.57
C GLN A 64 -0.84 -9.25 12.07
N ASP A 65 0.37 -9.65 12.46
CA ASP A 65 0.82 -9.56 13.86
C ASP A 65 1.00 -8.10 14.28
N GLU A 66 1.60 -7.27 13.42
CA GLU A 66 1.69 -5.81 13.62
C GLU A 66 0.31 -5.18 13.71
N VAL A 67 -0.60 -5.57 12.80
CA VAL A 67 -2.00 -5.13 12.83
C VAL A 67 -2.66 -5.48 14.16
N GLY A 68 -2.49 -6.72 14.62
CA GLY A 68 -3.07 -7.21 15.87
C GLY A 68 -2.59 -6.42 17.09
N LEU A 69 -1.31 -6.03 17.13
CA LEU A 69 -0.74 -5.22 18.20
C LEU A 69 -1.33 -3.80 18.26
N GLU A 70 -1.57 -3.17 17.10
CA GLU A 70 -2.14 -1.82 17.06
C GLU A 70 -3.65 -1.81 17.27
N VAL A 71 -4.41 -2.60 16.50
CA VAL A 71 -5.88 -2.56 16.51
C VAL A 71 -6.48 -2.98 17.85
N HIS A 72 -5.78 -3.83 18.62
CA HIS A 72 -6.23 -4.27 19.93
C HIS A 72 -6.30 -3.12 20.96
N GLN A 73 -5.66 -1.98 20.72
CA GLN A 73 -5.79 -0.79 21.57
C GLN A 73 -7.24 -0.26 21.61
N PHE A 74 -8.04 -0.55 20.58
CA PHE A 74 -9.46 -0.16 20.51
C PHE A 74 -10.40 -1.18 21.17
N TRP A 75 -9.89 -2.32 21.67
CA TRP A 75 -10.71 -3.38 22.26
C TRP A 75 -11.62 -2.92 23.41
N PRO A 76 -11.21 -2.01 24.32
CA PRO A 76 -12.13 -1.49 25.34
C PRO A 76 -13.39 -0.85 24.74
N LEU A 77 -13.27 -0.11 23.63
CA LEU A 77 -14.40 0.54 22.96
C LEU A 77 -15.33 -0.48 22.27
N VAL A 78 -14.75 -1.56 21.73
CA VAL A 78 -15.51 -2.69 21.16
C VAL A 78 -16.29 -3.41 22.26
N ARG A 79 -15.67 -3.67 23.40
CA ARG A 79 -16.26 -4.42 24.53
C ARG A 79 -17.41 -3.70 25.21
N ILE A 80 -17.39 -2.37 25.26
CA ILE A 80 -18.50 -1.57 25.78
C ILE A 80 -19.61 -1.34 24.74
N HIS A 81 -19.45 -1.87 23.53
CA HIS A 81 -20.39 -1.69 22.41
C HIS A 81 -20.74 -0.22 22.14
N CYS A 82 -19.70 0.63 22.07
CA CYS A 82 -19.87 2.07 21.80
C CYS A 82 -20.67 2.35 20.51
N SER A 83 -20.49 1.49 19.49
CA SER A 83 -21.29 1.47 18.26
C SER A 83 -21.38 0.04 17.71
N PRO A 84 -22.51 -0.37 17.11
CA PRO A 84 -22.65 -1.68 16.49
C PRO A 84 -21.67 -1.88 15.32
N ASP A 85 -21.25 -0.80 14.66
CA ASP A 85 -20.42 -0.86 13.45
C ASP A 85 -18.92 -0.72 13.74
N LEU A 86 -18.53 -0.44 14.99
CA LEU A 86 -17.16 -0.10 15.35
C LEU A 86 -16.16 -1.21 14.98
N LEU A 87 -16.49 -2.46 15.29
CA LEU A 87 -15.60 -3.58 15.02
C LEU A 87 -15.39 -3.77 13.52
N PHE A 88 -16.48 -3.73 12.75
CA PHE A 88 -16.43 -3.83 11.29
C PHE A 88 -15.62 -2.67 10.69
N PHE A 89 -15.86 -1.44 11.16
CA PHE A 89 -15.13 -0.26 10.71
C PHE A 89 -13.62 -0.39 10.93
N LEU A 90 -13.19 -0.76 12.15
CA LEU A 90 -11.78 -0.95 12.47
C LEU A 90 -11.17 -2.02 11.57
N CYS A 91 -11.77 -3.21 11.50
CA CYS A 91 -11.21 -4.30 10.72
C CYS A 91 -11.22 -4.02 9.22
N SER A 92 -12.18 -3.25 8.67
CA SER A 92 -12.16 -2.84 7.26
C SER A 92 -10.97 -1.95 6.89
N MET A 93 -10.40 -1.25 7.88
CA MET A 93 -9.24 -0.38 7.71
C MET A 93 -7.92 -1.11 7.99
N TYR A 94 -7.90 -1.98 9.00
CA TYR A 94 -6.71 -2.69 9.49
C TYR A 94 -6.47 -4.04 8.80
N THR A 95 -7.53 -4.76 8.47
CA THR A 95 -7.52 -6.03 7.70
C THR A 95 -8.43 -5.85 6.48
N PRO A 96 -8.01 -5.08 5.46
CA PRO A 96 -8.87 -4.71 4.34
C PRO A 96 -9.36 -5.94 3.58
N ILE A 97 -10.61 -5.91 3.13
CA ILE A 97 -11.24 -7.03 2.41
C ILE A 97 -10.44 -7.37 1.16
N CYS A 98 -10.09 -8.65 1.00
CA CYS A 98 -9.46 -9.18 -0.19
C CYS A 98 -10.41 -10.10 -0.96
N LEU A 99 -10.56 -9.86 -2.26
CA LEU A 99 -11.34 -10.71 -3.16
C LEU A 99 -10.35 -11.41 -4.12
N PRO A 100 -10.28 -12.75 -4.15
CA PRO A 100 -9.30 -13.48 -4.95
C PRO A 100 -9.26 -13.08 -6.44
N ASP A 101 -10.43 -12.75 -6.99
CA ASP A 101 -10.59 -12.37 -8.40
C ASP A 101 -10.42 -10.86 -8.66
N TYR A 102 -10.09 -10.06 -7.65
CA TYR A 102 -9.95 -8.60 -7.75
C TYR A 102 -8.64 -8.11 -7.12
N LYS A 103 -7.66 -7.79 -7.97
CA LYS A 103 -6.27 -7.48 -7.58
C LYS A 103 -5.99 -6.01 -7.22
N LYS A 104 -7.02 -5.20 -7.03
CA LYS A 104 -6.87 -3.77 -6.69
C LYS A 104 -7.41 -3.55 -5.28
N PRO A 105 -6.88 -2.56 -4.53
CA PRO A 105 -7.52 -2.14 -3.29
C PRO A 105 -8.98 -1.78 -3.58
N LEU A 106 -9.89 -2.26 -2.74
CA LEU A 106 -11.25 -1.77 -2.80
C LEU A 106 -11.23 -0.27 -2.50
N PRO A 107 -11.92 0.56 -3.30
CA PRO A 107 -12.03 1.97 -2.96
C PRO A 107 -12.62 2.08 -1.55
N PRO A 108 -12.16 3.04 -0.72
CA PRO A 108 -12.86 3.37 0.50
C PRO A 108 -14.33 3.51 0.14
N ALA A 109 -15.23 2.89 0.91
CA ALA A 109 -16.66 3.07 0.71
C ALA A 109 -16.99 4.56 0.91
N ALA A 110 -16.82 5.35 -0.16
CA ALA A 110 -17.18 6.74 -0.23
C ALA A 110 -18.68 6.74 -0.01
N ARG A 111 -19.06 7.11 1.21
CA ARG A 111 -20.43 7.20 1.70
C ARG A 111 -21.37 7.61 0.55
N CYS A 112 -22.27 6.71 0.17
CA CYS A 112 -23.42 6.91 -0.71
C CYS A 112 -23.15 7.33 -2.17
N ALA A 113 -23.01 6.36 -3.08
CA ALA A 113 -23.66 6.50 -4.39
C ALA A 113 -25.16 6.21 -4.20
N SER A 114 -25.89 7.19 -3.68
CA SER A 114 -27.34 7.25 -3.83
C SER A 114 -27.64 7.23 -5.32
N GLY A 115 -28.03 6.05 -5.83
CA GLY A 115 -28.47 5.88 -7.22
C GLY A 115 -27.58 4.94 -8.01
N ARG A 116 -27.99 3.67 -8.02
CA ARG A 116 -27.72 2.66 -9.06
C ARG A 116 -26.25 2.48 -9.45
N SER A 117 -25.63 1.45 -8.90
CA SER A 117 -24.99 0.40 -9.71
C SER A 117 -24.85 -0.85 -8.86
N ALA A 118 -25.77 -1.78 -9.09
CA ALA A 118 -25.59 -3.16 -8.69
C ALA A 118 -24.36 -3.72 -9.43
N ALA A 119 -23.23 -3.87 -8.76
CA ALA A 119 -22.10 -4.66 -9.24
C ALA A 119 -21.15 -4.99 -8.08
N ALA A 120 -21.53 -5.99 -7.28
CA ALA A 120 -20.63 -6.94 -6.61
C ALA A 120 -21.43 -7.74 -5.56
N ARG A 121 -22.28 -8.67 -6.03
CA ARG A 121 -22.52 -9.91 -5.29
C ARG A 121 -21.69 -10.98 -5.99
N PRO A 122 -20.60 -11.50 -5.42
CA PRO A 122 -20.15 -12.82 -5.80
C PRO A 122 -21.19 -13.83 -5.28
N SER A 123 -21.59 -14.77 -6.15
CA SER A 123 -22.39 -15.95 -5.77
C SER A 123 -21.60 -16.89 -4.86
#